data_AF-A0A392TLJ5-F1
#
_entry.id   AF-A0A392TLJ5-F1
#
_cell.length_a   1.000
_cell.length_b   1.000
_cell.length_c   1.000
_cell.angle_alpha   90.00
_cell.angle_beta   90.00
_cell.angle_gamma   90.00
#
_symmetry.space_group_name_H-M   'P 1'
#
loop_
_entity.id
_entity.type
_entity.pdbx_description
1 polymer ?
#
loop_
_entity_poly.entity_id
_entity_poly.type
_entity_poly.pdbx_seq_one_letter_code
_entity_poly.pdbx_strand_id
1 'polypeptide(L)' 'MDQMLERLAGQAYYCFLDGYSGYNQITVDPADQEKTTFTCPFGIFAYRRMPFGLCNAPATFQRCML' A
#
# COMPACT_ATOMS: atom_id res chain seq x y z
N MET A 1 8.91 -11.09 14.08
CA MET A 1 7.71 -11.95 13.93
C MET A 1 7.33 -12.56 15.27
N ASP A 2 8.28 -13.13 16.01
CA ASP A 2 8.03 -13.79 17.30
C ASP A 2 7.33 -12.89 18.32
N GLN A 3 7.75 -11.62 18.44
CA GLN A 3 7.09 -10.65 19.32
C GLN A 3 5.61 -10.39 18.99
N MET A 4 5.23 -10.45 17.70
CA MET A 4 3.84 -10.27 17.30
C MET A 4 3.03 -11.54 17.60
N LEU A 5 3.63 -12.72 17.38
CA LEU A 5 2.99 -14.01 17.65
C LEU A 5 2.74 -14.23 19.14
N GLU A 6 3.68 -13.85 20.00
CA GLU A 6 3.50 -13.90 21.46
C GLU A 6 2.35 -13.02 21.94
N ARG A 7 2.15 -11.83 21.34
CA ARG A 7 1.03 -10.93 21.67
C ARG A 7 -0.33 -11.48 21.20
N LEU A 8 -0.32 -12.25 20.11
CA LEU A 8 -1.52 -12.84 19.55
C LEU A 8 -1.91 -14.14 20.29
N ALA A 9 -0.92 -14.88 20.82
CA ALA A 9 -1.14 -16.15 21.48
C ALA A 9 -2.08 -16.03 22.69
N GLY A 10 -3.06 -16.94 22.79
CA GLY A 10 -3.99 -17.01 23.92
C GLY A 10 -5.26 -16.15 23.77
N GLN A 11 -5.44 -15.42 22.67
CA GLN A 11 -6.68 -14.70 22.40
C GLN A 11 -7.79 -15.67 21.97
N ALA A 12 -9.01 -15.45 22.47
CA ALA A 12 -10.18 -16.28 22.15
C ALA A 12 -10.72 -16.04 20.73
N TYR A 13 -10.45 -14.87 20.16
CA TYR A 13 -10.92 -14.46 18.83
C TYR A 13 -9.82 -13.73 18.07
N TYR A 14 -9.71 -14.01 16.77
CA TYR A 14 -8.78 -13.36 15.87
C TYR A 14 -9.58 -12.72 14.73
N CYS A 15 -9.31 -11.45 14.45
CA CYS A 15 -9.89 -10.71 13.33
C CYS A 15 -8.76 -10.28 12.40
N PHE A 16 -8.91 -10.57 11.11
CA PHE A 16 -7.98 -10.14 10.07
C PHE A 16 -8.67 -9.10 9.20
N LEU A 17 -7.97 -7.99 8.95
CA LEU A 17 -8.41 -6.95 8.02
C LEU A 17 -7.63 -7.11 6.72
N ASP A 18 -8.34 -7.17 5.60
CA ASP A 18 -7.70 -7.17 4.28
C ASP A 18 -7.27 -5.74 3.88
N GLY A 19 -5.99 -5.60 3.59
CA GLY A 19 -5.36 -4.36 3.14
C GLY A 19 -5.24 -4.24 1.63
N TYR A 20 -5.82 -5.14 0.82
CA TYR A 20 -5.63 -5.19 -0.63
C TYR A 20 -5.85 -3.83 -1.32
N SER A 21 -6.95 -3.15 -0.98
CA SER A 21 -7.26 -1.83 -1.56
C SER A 21 -6.55 -0.65 -0.87
N GLY A 22 -5.69 -0.93 0.11
CA GLY A 22 -5.02 0.08 0.92
C GLY A 22 -3.99 0.91 0.16
N TYR A 23 -3.35 0.32 -0.87
CA TYR A 23 -2.40 1.05 -1.72
C TYR A 23 -3.07 2.25 -2.42
N ASN A 24 -4.29 2.07 -2.92
CA ASN A 24 -5.05 3.13 -3.59
C ASN A 24 -5.45 4.29 -2.65
N GLN A 25 -5.28 4.14 -1.34
CA GLN A 25 -5.58 5.19 -0.35
C GLN A 25 -4.35 6.07 -0.07
N ILE A 26 -3.13 5.60 -0.32
CA ILE A 26 -1.90 6.33 -0.05
C ILE A 26 -1.64 7.36 -1.17
N THR A 27 -1.48 8.63 -0.79
CA THR A 27 -1.06 9.70 -1.72
C THR A 27 0.37 9.51 -2.18
N VAL A 28 0.60 9.63 -3.49
CA VAL A 28 1.95 9.75 -4.05
C VAL A 28 2.38 11.21 -3.94
N ASP A 29 3.64 11.43 -3.54
CA ASP A 29 4.23 12.76 -3.49
C ASP A 29 4.09 13.46 -4.86
N PRO A 30 3.63 14.72 -4.92
CA PRO A 30 3.47 15.46 -6.17
C PRO A 30 4.70 15.41 -7.10
N ALA A 31 5.92 15.42 -6.55
CA ALA A 31 7.15 15.35 -7.34
C ALA A 31 7.40 13.96 -7.96
N ASP A 32 6.82 12.90 -7.39
CA ASP A 32 6.97 11.53 -7.86
C ASP A 32 5.80 11.05 -8.73
N GLN A 33 4.71 11.82 -8.85
CA GLN A 33 3.55 11.46 -9.66
C GLN A 33 3.92 11.28 -11.14
N GLU A 34 4.84 12.10 -11.66
CA GLU A 34 5.32 11.98 -13.05
C GLU A 34 6.02 10.64 -13.32
N LYS A 35 6.67 10.05 -12.31
CA LYS A 35 7.32 8.73 -12.46
C LYS A 35 6.32 7.59 -12.54
N THR A 36 5.09 7.84 -12.13
CA THR A 36 3.99 6.87 -12.18
C THR A 36 3.08 7.08 -13.40
N THR A 37 3.52 7.83 -14.41
CA THR A 37 2.74 7.99 -15.63
C THR A 37 2.62 6.71 -16.43
N PHE A 38 1.46 6.46 -17.01
CA PHE A 38 1.22 5.39 -17.96
C PHE A 38 0.58 5.92 -19.24
N THR A 39 0.91 5.27 -20.35
CA THR A 39 0.38 5.62 -21.67
C THR A 39 -0.77 4.67 -22.02
N CYS A 40 -1.90 5.24 -22.43
CA CYS A 40 -3.08 4.56 -22.91
C CYS A 40 -3.41 5.10 -24.31
N PRO A 41 -4.15 4.38 -25.18
CA PRO A 41 -4.57 4.93 -26.48
C PRO A 41 -5.32 6.28 -26.41
N PHE A 42 -5.87 6.62 -25.23
CA PHE A 42 -6.58 7.87 -24.98
C PHE A 42 -5.69 9.01 -24.45
N GLY A 43 -4.41 8.76 -24.15
CA GLY A 43 -3.48 9.77 -23.64
C GLY A 43 -2.52 9.26 -22.56
N ILE A 44 -1.80 10.20 -21.96
CA ILE A 44 -0.87 9.95 -20.84
C ILE A 44 -1.56 10.36 -19.54
N PHE A 45 -1.55 9.47 -18.55
CA PHE A 45 -2.16 9.69 -17.24
C PHE A 45 -1.15 9.44 -16.13
N ALA A 46 -1.21 10.22 -15.06
CA ALA A 46 -0.38 10.04 -13.86
C ALA A 46 -1.22 9.56 -12.68
N TYR A 47 -0.68 8.64 -11.89
CA TYR A 47 -1.33 8.19 -10.67
C TYR A 47 -1.17 9.25 -9.55
N ARG A 48 -2.29 9.64 -8.93
CA ARG A 48 -2.29 10.48 -7.71
C ARG A 48 -2.16 9.65 -6.43
N ARG A 49 -2.48 8.36 -6.52
CA ARG A 49 -2.51 7.40 -5.43
C ARG A 49 -1.64 6.21 -5.81
N MET A 50 -1.07 5.54 -4.83
CA MET A 50 -0.05 4.52 -5.05
C MET A 50 -0.61 3.37 -5.91
N PRO A 51 -0.13 3.18 -7.16
CA PRO A 51 -0.56 2.07 -8.00
C PRO A 51 0.06 0.75 -7.56
N PHE A 52 -0.57 -0.35 -7.96
CA PHE A 52 0.01 -1.67 -7.84
C PHE A 52 1.25 -1.82 -8.73
N GLY A 53 2.19 -2.66 -8.30
CA GLY A 53 3.40 -2.98 -9.06
C GLY A 53 4.62 -2.10 -8.75
N LEU A 54 4.51 -1.10 -7.86
CA LEU A 54 5.68 -0.38 -7.36
C LEU A 54 6.47 -1.25 -6.38
N CYS A 55 7.79 -1.36 -6.58
CA CYS A 55 8.68 -2.17 -5.72
C CYS A 55 8.62 -1.78 -4.24
N ASN A 56 8.41 -0.49 -3.96
CA ASN A 56 8.39 0.04 -2.60
C ASN A 56 6.98 0.19 -2.01
N ALA A 57 5.92 -0.16 -2.76
CA ALA A 57 4.56 -0.01 -2.29
C ALA A 57 4.28 -0.79 -0.98
N PRO A 58 4.68 -2.06 -0.83
CA PRO A 58 4.46 -2.79 0.42
C PRO A 58 5.17 -2.16 1.62
N ALA A 59 6.40 -1.67 1.42
CA ALA A 59 7.18 -1.01 2.48
C ALA A 59 6.54 0.31 2.92
N THR A 60 6.05 1.12 1.98
CA THR A 60 5.32 2.36 2.30
C THR A 60 4.00 2.06 2.99
N PHE A 61 3.26 1.04 2.54
CA PHE A 61 2.00 0.62 3.16
C PHE A 61 2.20 0.15 4.60
N GLN A 62 3.23 -0.66 4.84
CA GLN A 62 3.59 -1.10 6.19
C GLN A 62 3.91 0.08 7.11
N ARG A 63 4.62 1.12 6.62
CA ARG A 63 4.92 2.33 7.39
C ARG A 63 3.68 3.15 7.73
N CYS A 64 2.65 3.14 6.89
CA CYS A 64 1.38 3.83 7.16
C CYS A 64 0.47 3.05 8.14
N MET A 65 0.64 1.72 8.24
CA MET A 65 -0.15 0.86 9.13
C MET A 65 0.46 0.67 10.52
N LEU A 66 1.77 0.86 10.68
CA LEU A 66 2.45 0.88 11.98
C LEU A 66 2.08 2.12 12.78
#